data_AF-A0A7S3AH31-F1
#
_entry.id   AF-A0A7S3AH31-F1
#
_cell.length_a   1.000
_cell.length_b   1.000
_cell.length_c   1.000
_cell.angle_alpha   90.00
_cell.angle_beta   90.00
_cell.angle_gamma   90.00
#
_symmetry.space_group_name_H-M   'P 1'
#
loop_
_entity.id
_entity.type
_entity.pdbx_description
1 polymer ?
#
loop_
_entity_poly.entity_id
_entity_poly.type
_entity_poly.pdbx_seq_one_letter_code
_entity_poly.pdbx_strand_id
1 'polypeptide(L)'
;MTRPARWLCIAGKIKCTVTEHEIPPRIELLEQHWAGQRYRVRKGQCEYDFTAHEPWLVPHTRDVNLLWCTLTKRPVSKQPKTVQGHVSGKRFKRLVAEAQAAAAQQEAAQEDEEGGEEAWEMEGTFWEGE
;
A
#
# COMPACT_ATOMS: atom_id res chain seq x y z
N MET A 1 24.59 -18.39 6.32
CA MET A 1 23.50 -18.55 7.32
C MET A 1 23.06 -17.17 7.80
N THR A 2 22.22 -16.47 7.06
CA THR A 2 21.70 -15.16 7.49
C THR A 2 20.62 -15.41 8.56
N ARG A 3 20.85 -14.95 9.79
CA ARG A 3 19.89 -15.01 10.91
C ARG A 3 19.20 -13.65 11.08
N PRO A 4 18.07 -13.35 10.40
CA PRO A 4 17.33 -12.12 10.63
C PRO A 4 16.09 -12.41 11.47
N ALA A 5 16.27 -12.56 12.78
CA ALA A 5 15.20 -12.38 13.74
C ALA A 5 15.81 -11.95 15.05
N ARG A 6 15.41 -10.76 15.52
CA ARG A 6 15.81 -10.22 16.82
C ARG A 6 14.99 -10.97 17.86
N TRP A 7 15.58 -11.97 18.51
CA TRP A 7 14.90 -12.74 19.55
C TRP A 7 15.03 -12.02 20.89
N LEU A 8 13.94 -11.99 21.65
CA LEU A 8 13.95 -11.44 22.99
C LEU A 8 13.85 -12.58 24.00
N CYS A 9 14.88 -12.74 24.83
CA CYS A 9 14.89 -13.72 25.91
C CYS A 9 14.29 -13.07 27.15
N ILE A 10 13.07 -13.46 27.53
CA ILE A 10 12.44 -13.01 28.79
C ILE A 10 12.24 -14.25 29.65
N ALA A 11 12.84 -14.27 30.83
CA ALA A 11 12.64 -15.29 31.86
C ALA A 11 12.81 -16.75 31.36
N GLY A 12 13.86 -17.02 30.57
CA GLY A 12 14.18 -18.37 30.11
C GLY A 12 13.33 -18.88 28.93
N LYS A 13 12.48 -18.03 28.34
CA LYS A 13 11.75 -18.31 27.08
C LYS A 13 12.22 -17.38 25.98
N ILE A 14 12.15 -17.86 24.74
CA ILE A 14 12.55 -17.11 23.55
C ILE A 14 11.28 -16.59 22.86
N LYS A 15 11.13 -15.26 22.78
CA LYS A 15 10.05 -14.62 22.03
C LYS A 15 10.54 -14.23 20.64
N CYS A 16 9.83 -14.68 19.61
CA CYS A 16 10.06 -14.23 18.23
C CYS A 16 9.44 -12.85 18.03
N THR A 17 10.21 -11.85 17.60
CA THR A 17 9.65 -10.51 17.28
C THR A 17 8.73 -10.52 16.06
N VAL A 18 8.98 -11.41 15.10
CA VAL A 18 8.21 -11.51 13.85
C VAL A 18 6.86 -12.18 14.09
N THR A 19 6.82 -13.28 14.85
CA THR A 19 5.61 -14.08 15.07
C THR A 19 4.98 -13.89 16.45
N GLU A 20 5.60 -13.11 17.34
CA GLU A 20 5.23 -12.90 18.75
C GLU A 20 5.04 -14.17 19.59
N HIS A 21 5.47 -15.31 19.05
CA HIS A 21 5.30 -16.62 19.68
C HIS A 21 6.41 -16.88 20.68
N GLU A 22 6.04 -17.43 21.84
CA GLU A 22 6.98 -17.88 22.87
C GLU A 22 7.37 -19.33 22.63
N ILE A 23 8.67 -19.58 22.56
CA ILE A 23 9.23 -20.91 22.33
C ILE A 23 10.17 -21.24 23.50
N PRO A 24 10.09 -22.44 24.09
CA PRO A 24 11.10 -22.87 25.06
C PRO A 24 12.49 -22.93 24.40
N PRO A 25 13.59 -22.76 25.15
CA PRO A 25 14.95 -22.67 24.62
C PRO A 25 15.51 -24.05 24.23
N ARG A 26 14.81 -24.75 23.33
CA ARG A 26 15.26 -26.01 22.71
C ARG A 26 15.54 -25.76 21.24
N ILE A 27 16.73 -26.15 20.79
CA ILE A 27 17.22 -25.90 19.42
C ILE A 27 16.29 -26.55 18.39
N GLU A 28 15.85 -27.79 18.64
CA GLU A 28 14.95 -28.53 17.74
C GLU A 28 13.62 -27.80 17.49
N LEU A 29 13.02 -27.24 18.54
CA LEU A 29 11.76 -26.49 18.43
C LEU A 29 11.94 -25.16 17.70
N LEU A 30 13.12 -24.53 17.85
CA LEU A 30 13.46 -23.32 17.11
C LEU A 30 13.65 -23.60 15.62
N GLU A 31 14.31 -24.70 15.27
CA GLU A 31 14.50 -25.12 13.87
C GLU A 31 13.17 -25.48 13.20
N GLN A 32 12.30 -26.19 13.92
CA GLN A 32 10.93 -26.47 13.47
C GLN A 32 10.12 -25.18 13.25
N HIS A 33 10.23 -24.21 14.17
CA HIS A 33 9.57 -22.91 14.00
C HIS A 33 10.13 -22.11 12.82
N TRP A 34 11.46 -22.11 12.64
CA TRP A 34 12.13 -21.53 11.46
C TRP A 34 11.61 -22.13 10.15
N ALA A 35 11.44 -23.46 10.13
CA ALA A 35 11.03 -24.21 8.95
C ALA A 35 9.52 -24.07 8.71
N GLY A 36 8.79 -23.72 9.76
CA GLY A 36 7.35 -23.57 9.76
C GLY A 36 6.86 -22.52 8.76
N GLN A 37 5.73 -22.86 8.12
CA GLN A 37 5.08 -21.97 7.15
C GLN A 37 4.69 -20.62 7.76
N ARG A 38 4.29 -20.60 9.03
CA ARG A 38 3.88 -19.36 9.73
C ARG A 38 5.02 -18.35 9.80
N TYR A 39 6.23 -18.79 10.14
CA TYR A 39 7.40 -17.92 10.21
C TYR A 39 7.78 -17.39 8.82
N ARG A 40 7.77 -18.25 7.79
CA ARG A 40 8.10 -17.86 6.41
C ARG A 40 7.14 -16.81 5.85
N VAL A 41 5.84 -17.00 6.06
CA VAL A 41 4.81 -16.04 5.61
C VAL A 41 5.01 -14.70 6.32
N ARG A 42 5.11 -14.71 7.65
CA ARG A 42 5.21 -13.49 8.47
C ARG A 42 6.52 -12.74 8.20
N LYS A 43 7.63 -13.45 8.04
CA LYS A 43 8.92 -12.89 7.65
C LYS A 43 8.81 -12.18 6.30
N GLY A 44 8.21 -12.83 5.30
CA GLY A 44 8.01 -12.24 3.97
C GLY A 44 7.11 -10.99 3.99
N GLN A 45 6.21 -10.85 4.97
CA GLN A 45 5.40 -9.65 5.14
C GLN A 45 6.17 -8.51 5.81
N CYS A 46 7.04 -8.80 6.79
CA CYS A 46 7.86 -7.79 7.45
C CYS A 46 8.99 -7.24 6.57
N GLU A 47 9.54 -8.07 5.68
CA GLU A 47 10.66 -7.69 4.80
C GLU A 47 10.19 -6.91 3.56
N TYR A 48 8.89 -6.85 3.30
CA TYR A 48 8.36 -6.22 2.10
C TYR A 48 7.87 -4.79 2.36
N ASP A 49 8.48 -3.83 1.66
CA ASP A 49 8.06 -2.44 1.69
C ASP A 49 6.81 -2.24 0.83
N PHE A 50 5.65 -2.14 1.48
CA PHE A 50 4.36 -1.87 0.81
C PHE A 50 4.21 -0.42 0.36
N THR A 51 5.04 0.49 0.90
CA THR A 51 5.04 1.93 0.58
C THR A 51 5.44 2.20 -0.86
N ALA A 52 6.22 1.31 -1.49
CA ALA A 52 6.64 1.45 -2.88
C ALA A 52 5.49 1.46 -3.90
N HIS A 53 4.26 1.06 -3.50
CA HIS A 53 3.09 1.00 -4.38
C HIS A 53 2.03 2.06 -4.08
N GLU A 54 2.31 2.99 -3.17
CA GLU A 54 1.50 4.19 -2.99
C GLU A 54 1.61 5.05 -4.27
N PRO A 55 0.52 5.68 -4.76
CA PRO A 55 -0.77 5.94 -4.10
C PRO A 55 -1.88 4.90 -4.36
N TRP A 56 -1.60 3.83 -5.11
CA TRP A 56 -2.66 2.92 -5.59
C TRP A 56 -3.08 1.87 -4.56
N LEU A 57 -2.14 1.46 -3.71
CA LEU A 57 -2.33 0.43 -2.68
C LEU A 57 -2.29 1.09 -1.30
N VAL A 58 -3.46 1.27 -0.70
CA VAL A 58 -3.67 1.92 0.60
C VAL A 58 -4.01 0.84 1.64
N PRO A 59 -3.59 0.93 2.91
CA PRO A 59 -4.05 0.01 3.95
C PRO A 59 -5.58 0.05 4.11
N HIS A 60 -6.21 -1.12 4.27
CA HIS A 60 -7.65 -1.18 4.50
C HIS A 60 -7.99 -0.67 5.91
N THR A 61 -9.05 0.14 6.03
CA THR A 61 -9.43 0.76 7.31
C THR A 61 -10.00 -0.25 8.31
N ARG A 62 -10.66 -1.31 7.84
CA ARG A 62 -11.29 -2.32 8.71
C ARG A 62 -10.42 -3.54 8.95
N ASP A 63 -9.51 -3.87 8.04
CA ASP A 63 -8.77 -5.12 8.04
C ASP A 63 -7.26 -4.89 7.89
N VAL A 64 -6.53 -5.07 8.98
CA VAL A 64 -5.07 -4.83 9.03
C VAL A 64 -4.28 -5.78 8.11
N ASN A 65 -4.86 -6.92 7.77
CA ASN A 65 -4.26 -7.95 6.91
C ASN A 65 -4.52 -7.72 5.41
N LEU A 66 -5.32 -6.72 5.05
CA LEU A 66 -5.71 -6.42 3.68
C LEU A 66 -5.24 -5.02 3.28
N LEU A 67 -4.94 -4.89 1.99
CA LEU A 67 -4.69 -3.62 1.31
C LEU A 67 -5.89 -3.33 0.41
N TRP A 68 -6.28 -2.08 0.31
CA TRP A 68 -7.27 -1.59 -0.63
C TRP A 68 -6.59 -1.04 -1.87
N CYS A 69 -6.97 -1.54 -3.05
CA CYS A 69 -6.52 -0.95 -4.31
C CYS A 69 -7.56 0.08 -4.81
N THR A 70 -7.15 1.34 -4.95
CA THR A 70 -8.01 2.44 -5.39
C THR A 70 -8.47 2.28 -6.83
N LEU A 71 -7.57 1.81 -7.72
CA LEU A 71 -7.88 1.57 -9.14
C LEU A 71 -8.87 0.42 -9.34
N THR A 72 -8.59 -0.73 -8.73
CA THR A 72 -9.39 -1.94 -8.99
C THR A 72 -10.62 -2.06 -8.09
N LYS A 73 -10.73 -1.21 -7.05
CA LYS A 73 -11.75 -1.21 -5.99
C LYS A 73 -11.91 -2.59 -5.34
N ARG A 74 -10.79 -3.26 -5.06
CA ARG A 74 -10.75 -4.61 -4.49
C ARG A 74 -9.79 -4.68 -3.30
N PRO A 75 -10.12 -5.49 -2.29
CA PRO A 75 -9.17 -5.84 -1.26
C PRO A 75 -8.14 -6.85 -1.81
N VAL A 76 -6.88 -6.64 -1.46
CA VAL A 76 -5.72 -7.47 -1.80
C VAL A 76 -5.07 -7.95 -0.51
N SER A 77 -4.73 -9.23 -0.42
CA SER A 77 -4.02 -9.76 0.75
C SER A 77 -2.64 -9.12 0.89
N LYS A 78 -2.23 -8.82 2.13
CA LYS A 78 -0.91 -8.25 2.48
C LYS A 78 0.23 -9.27 2.35
N GLN A 79 0.19 -10.13 1.34
CA GLN A 79 1.23 -11.09 1.02
C GLN A 79 2.02 -10.59 -0.20
N PRO A 80 3.36 -10.56 -0.15
CA PRO A 80 4.18 -9.96 -1.22
C PRO A 80 3.94 -10.62 -2.57
N LYS A 81 3.79 -11.95 -2.62
CA LYS A 81 3.49 -12.70 -3.84
C LYS A 81 2.16 -12.25 -4.48
N THR A 82 1.14 -12.05 -3.65
CA THR A 82 -0.19 -11.63 -4.10
C THR A 82 -0.18 -10.19 -4.59
N VAL A 83 0.52 -9.30 -3.88
CA VAL A 83 0.69 -7.90 -4.29
C VAL A 83 1.44 -7.79 -5.61
N GLN A 84 2.57 -8.49 -5.75
CA GLN A 84 3.34 -8.53 -7.00
C GLN A 84 2.50 -9.07 -8.17
N GLY A 85 1.70 -10.12 -7.94
CA GLY A 85 0.77 -10.65 -8.93
C GLY A 85 -0.34 -9.65 -9.32
N HIS A 86 -0.81 -8.85 -8.36
CA HIS A 86 -1.80 -7.80 -8.61
C HIS A 86 -1.22 -6.68 -9.50
N VAL A 87 -0.04 -6.17 -9.14
CA VAL A 87 0.64 -5.06 -9.84
C VAL A 87 1.08 -5.49 -11.25
N SER A 88 1.62 -6.70 -11.38
CA SER A 88 2.03 -7.24 -12.69
C SER A 88 0.85 -7.68 -13.58
N GLY A 89 -0.36 -7.75 -13.01
CA GLY A 89 -1.57 -8.24 -13.67
C GLY A 89 -2.05 -7.32 -14.80
N LYS A 90 -2.62 -7.95 -15.85
CA LYS A 90 -3.16 -7.24 -17.03
C LYS A 90 -4.20 -6.17 -16.66
N ARG A 91 -5.08 -6.49 -15.71
CA ARG A 91 -6.16 -5.58 -15.28
C ARG A 91 -5.62 -4.33 -14.60
N PHE A 92 -4.60 -4.47 -13.76
CA PHE A 92 -3.99 -3.33 -13.07
C PHE A 92 -3.32 -2.39 -14.07
N LYS A 93 -2.47 -2.94 -14.95
CA LYS A 93 -1.79 -2.16 -16.01
C LYS A 93 -2.77 -1.40 -16.91
N ARG A 94 -3.88 -2.03 -17.29
CA ARG A 94 -4.91 -1.39 -18.11
C ARG A 94 -5.52 -0.17 -17.39
N LEU A 95 -5.91 -0.33 -16.13
CA LEU A 95 -6.50 0.75 -15.34
C LEU A 95 -5.50 1.87 -15.04
N VAL A 96 -4.22 1.55 -14.84
CA VAL A 96 -3.17 2.56 -14.70
C VAL A 96 -3.05 3.40 -15.98
N ALA A 97 -3.05 2.76 -17.15
CA ALA A 97 -2.98 3.48 -18.42
C ALA A 97 -4.21 4.37 -18.65
N GLU A 98 -5.41 3.87 -18.34
CA GLU A 98 -6.66 4.66 -18.41
C GLU A 98 -6.63 5.86 -17.44
N ALA A 99 -6.15 5.67 -16.21
CA ALA A 99 -6.07 6.73 -15.21
C ALA A 99 -5.05 7.82 -15.61
N GLN A 100 -3.90 7.44 -16.18
CA GLN A 100 -2.90 8.38 -16.67
C GLN A 100 -3.42 9.18 -17.88
N ALA A 101 -4.15 8.53 -18.80
CA ALA A 101 -4.76 9.20 -19.94
C ALA A 101 -5.84 10.20 -19.52
N ALA A 102 -6.66 9.86 -18.52
CA ALA A 102 -7.68 10.76 -17.99
C ALA A 102 -7.07 11.96 -17.26
N ALA A 103 -5.98 11.77 -16.50
CA ALA A 103 -5.29 12.88 -15.83
C ALA A 103 -4.77 13.91 -16.84
N ALA A 104 -4.16 13.46 -17.94
CA ALA A 104 -3.68 14.35 -19.00
C ALA A 104 -4.79 15.17 -19.69
N GLN A 105 -6.02 14.65 -19.74
CA GLN A 105 -7.17 15.37 -20.31
C GLN A 105 -7.77 16.38 -19.32
N GLN A 106 -7.70 16.09 -18.02
CA GLN A 106 -8.23 16.97 -16.97
C GLN A 106 -7.35 18.19 -16.77
N GLU A 107 -6.02 18.04 -16.85
CA GLU A 107 -5.09 19.18 -16.77
C GLU A 107 -5.31 20.15 -17.93
N ALA A 108 -5.53 19.66 -19.15
CA ALA A 108 -5.83 20.51 -20.31
C ALA A 108 -7.16 21.28 -20.15
N ALA A 109 -8.19 20.66 -19.57
CA ALA A 109 -9.49 21.30 -19.39
C ALA A 109 -9.54 22.29 -18.22
N GLN A 110 -8.71 22.10 -17.18
CA GLN A 110 -8.63 23.05 -16.05
C GLN A 110 -7.98 24.38 -16.45
N GLU A 111 -7.03 24.36 -17.39
CA GLU A 111 -6.44 25.59 -17.94
C GLU A 111 -7.45 26.43 -18.73
N ASP A 112 -8.50 25.80 -19.30
CA ASP A 112 -9.54 26.49 -20.08
C ASP A 112 -10.62 27.15 -19.19
N GLU A 113 -10.94 26.59 -18.01
CA GLU A 113 -11.96 27.14 -17.09
C GLU A 113 -11.45 28.33 -16.27
N GLU A 114 -10.21 28.30 -15.77
CA GLU A 114 -9.63 29.42 -14.99
C GLU A 114 -9.48 30.70 -15.85
N GLY A 115 -9.18 30.56 -17.14
CA GLY A 115 -9.14 31.69 -18.08
C GLY A 115 -10.53 32.25 -18.46
N GLY A 116 -11.60 31.50 -18.23
CA GLY A 116 -12.99 31.92 -18.48
C GLY A 116 -13.59 32.69 -17.31
N GLU A 117 -13.24 32.33 -16.07
CA GLU A 117 -13.73 33.03 -14.87
C GLU A 117 -13.09 34.43 -14.67
N GLU A 118 -11.82 34.64 -15.06
CA GLU A 118 -11.23 36.00 -15.00
C GLU A 118 -11.84 36.98 -16.03
N ALA A 119 -12.46 36.49 -17.10
CA ALA A 119 -12.98 37.34 -18.18
C ALA A 119 -14.33 38.01 -17.84
N TRP A 120 -15.19 37.37 -17.03
CA TRP A 120 -16.52 37.93 -16.69
C TRP A 120 -16.49 38.86 -15.46
N GLU A 121 -15.48 38.75 -14.59
CA GLU A 121 -15.33 39.68 -13.45
C GLU A 121 -14.89 41.09 -13.90
N MET A 122 -14.24 41.24 -15.06
CA MET A 122 -13.81 42.55 -15.57
C MET A 122 -14.95 43.37 -16.22
N GLU A 123 -16.07 42.74 -16.60
CA GLU A 123 -17.23 43.42 -17.20
C GLU A 123 -18.28 43.86 -16.15
N GLY A 124 -18.11 43.51 -14.87
CA GLY A 124 -19.11 43.75 -13.80
C GLY A 124 -19.07 45.11 -13.11
N THR A 125 -18.00 45.91 -13.24
CA THR A 125 -17.86 47.19 -12.52
C THR A 125 -18.03 48.39 -13.45
N PHE A 126 -19.25 48.71 -13.91
CA PHE A 126 -19.44 49.97 -14.67
C PHE A 126 -20.77 50.72 -14.51
N TRP A 127 -21.76 50.31 -13.71
CA TRP A 127 -22.98 51.13 -13.57
C TRP A 127 -23.51 51.22 -12.13
N GLU A 128 -22.97 52.16 -11.36
CA GLU A 128 -23.72 52.89 -10.33
C GLU A 128 -23.45 54.41 -10.51
N GLY A 129 -24.26 55.04 -11.36
CA GLY A 129 -24.68 56.44 -11.22
C GLY A 129 -25.81 56.53 -10.18
N GLU A 130 -26.26 57.67 -9.68
CA GLU A 130 -26.29 59.04 -10.18
C GLU A 130 -26.67 59.96 -9.00
#